data_AF-A0A9E0IK27-F1
#
_entry.id   AF-A0A9E0IK27-F1
#
_cell.length_a   1.000
_cell.length_b   1.000
_cell.length_c   1.000
_cell.angle_alpha   90.00
_cell.angle_beta   90.00
_cell.angle_gamma   90.00
#
_symmetry.space_group_name_H-M   'P 1'
#
loop_
_entity.id
_entity.type
_entity.pdbx_description
1 polymer ?
#
loop_
_entity_poly.entity_id
_entity_poly.type
_entity_poly.pdbx_seq_one_letter_code
_entity_poly.pdbx_strand_id
1 'polypeptide(L)'
;MLRLPASVLASSLALVTLLAAAAGCGADAPSAAQCGKLLDHLVELEIGAAGGGKGLTPEMQADLGKQKAAVLEAKGPEFTKKCSKEMPGPTVHCMLAAKSIDEAGKCGESK
;
A
#
# COMPACT_ATOMS: atom_id res chain seq x y z
N MET A 1 -1.78 -17.88 -50.29
CA MET A 1 -0.77 -17.16 -49.49
C MET A 1 -1.22 -15.72 -49.37
N LEU A 2 -1.94 -15.37 -48.30
CA LEU A 2 -2.46 -14.01 -48.10
C LEU A 2 -1.36 -13.13 -47.49
N ARG A 3 -0.89 -12.15 -48.27
CA ARG A 3 -0.07 -11.03 -47.79
C ARG A 3 -0.99 -10.00 -47.15
N LEU A 4 -0.80 -9.69 -45.86
CA LEU A 4 -1.45 -8.57 -45.18
C LEU A 4 -0.87 -7.24 -45.71
N PRO A 5 -1.72 -6.26 -46.07
CA PRO A 5 -1.24 -4.92 -46.36
C PRO A 5 -1.01 -4.14 -45.07
N ALA A 6 0.21 -3.63 -44.93
CA ALA A 6 0.52 -2.53 -44.03
C ALA A 6 -0.10 -1.23 -44.56
N SER A 7 -0.57 -0.39 -43.64
CA SER A 7 -0.81 1.05 -43.80
C SER A 7 -2.11 1.49 -44.49
N VAL A 8 -3.16 1.74 -43.68
CA VAL A 8 -3.94 3.00 -43.68
C VAL A 8 -4.57 3.10 -42.26
N LEU A 9 -3.94 3.80 -41.32
CA LEU A 9 -4.16 5.21 -40.98
C LEU A 9 -5.61 5.59 -40.65
N ALA A 10 -5.75 6.22 -39.48
CA ALA A 10 -6.88 7.01 -39.01
C ALA A 10 -8.12 6.24 -38.52
N SER A 11 -8.28 6.15 -37.20
CA SER A 11 -9.46 6.73 -36.54
C SER A 11 -9.31 6.71 -35.02
N SER A 12 -9.57 7.88 -34.44
CA SER A 12 -9.99 8.09 -33.05
C SER A 12 -8.89 8.07 -31.98
N LEU A 13 -8.15 9.17 -31.96
CA LEU A 13 -7.86 9.90 -30.71
C LEU A 13 -9.11 9.89 -29.82
N ALA A 14 -9.11 9.08 -28.76
CA ALA A 14 -10.11 9.13 -27.70
C ALA A 14 -9.39 9.15 -26.35
N LEU A 15 -9.22 10.37 -25.85
CA LEU A 15 -9.10 10.73 -24.44
C LEU A 15 -7.97 10.08 -23.62
N VAL A 16 -6.74 10.46 -23.95
CA VAL A 16 -5.75 10.76 -22.91
C VAL A 16 -6.06 12.18 -22.42
N THR A 17 -6.81 12.31 -21.33
CA THR A 17 -6.78 13.47 -20.41
C THR A 17 -7.84 13.32 -19.30
N LEU A 18 -7.49 13.82 -18.12
CA LEU A 18 -8.32 14.05 -16.93
C LEU A 18 -8.61 12.86 -16.01
N LEU A 19 -7.58 12.44 -15.28
CA LEU A 19 -7.62 12.42 -13.80
C LEU A 19 -6.24 12.78 -13.21
N ALA A 20 -5.60 13.80 -13.78
CA ALA A 20 -4.51 14.55 -13.15
C ALA A 20 -5.11 15.73 -12.34
N ALA A 21 -6.03 15.42 -11.44
CA ALA A 21 -6.67 16.39 -10.55
C ALA A 21 -6.85 15.80 -9.14
N ALA A 22 -5.74 15.41 -8.52
CA ALA A 22 -5.63 15.35 -7.05
C ALA A 22 -4.30 15.96 -6.55
N ALA A 23 -3.57 16.66 -7.42
CA ALA A 23 -2.40 17.43 -7.02
C ALA A 23 -2.84 18.89 -6.80
N GLY A 24 -3.19 19.23 -5.56
CA GLY A 24 -3.35 20.63 -5.15
C GLY A 24 -4.72 21.00 -4.58
N CYS A 25 -5.21 20.28 -3.58
CA CYS A 25 -6.08 20.84 -2.54
C CYS A 25 -6.04 19.90 -1.31
N GLY A 26 -5.18 20.19 -0.34
CA GLY A 26 -5.07 19.43 0.92
C GLY A 26 -4.49 18.01 0.77
N ALA A 27 -3.16 17.87 0.65
CA ALA A 27 -2.54 16.61 1.05
C ALA A 27 -2.48 16.58 2.58
N ASP A 28 -3.64 16.48 3.22
CA ASP A 28 -3.73 16.48 4.68
C ASP A 28 -2.84 15.39 5.25
N ALA A 29 -2.13 15.73 6.32
CA ALA A 29 -1.36 14.75 7.06
C ALA A 29 -2.31 13.61 7.49
N PRO A 30 -1.88 12.35 7.36
CA PRO A 30 -2.71 11.21 7.70
C PRO A 30 -3.08 11.28 9.19
N SER A 31 -4.34 10.98 9.50
CA SER A 31 -4.80 10.91 10.88
C SER A 31 -4.06 9.80 11.64
N ALA A 32 -3.98 9.92 12.96
CA ALA A 32 -3.44 8.87 13.82
C ALA A 32 -4.11 7.50 13.57
N ALA A 33 -5.42 7.49 13.31
CA ALA A 33 -6.15 6.27 12.97
C ALA A 33 -5.73 5.65 11.64
N GLN A 34 -5.46 6.47 10.60
CA GLN A 34 -4.94 5.97 9.32
C GLN A 34 -3.53 5.40 9.48
N CYS A 35 -2.68 6.04 10.28
CA CYS A 35 -1.34 5.54 10.58
C CYS A 35 -1.36 4.25 11.42
N GLY A 36 -2.28 4.14 12.39
CA GLY A 36 -2.48 2.89 13.13
C GLY A 36 -2.89 1.74 12.21
N LYS A 37 -3.84 1.99 11.30
CA LYS A 37 -4.23 1.02 10.26
C LYS A 37 -3.06 0.66 9.33
N LEU A 38 -2.23 1.63 8.97
CA LEU A 38 -1.06 1.38 8.12
C LEU A 38 -0.08 0.44 8.80
N LEU A 39 0.23 0.63 10.08
CA LEU A 39 1.13 -0.27 10.80
C LEU A 39 0.59 -1.71 10.85
N ASP A 40 -0.69 -1.85 11.18
CA ASP A 40 -1.35 -3.16 11.21
C ASP A 40 -1.29 -3.86 9.84
N HIS A 41 -1.61 -3.12 8.77
CA HIS A 41 -1.56 -3.61 7.40
C HIS A 41 -0.15 -4.05 6.99
N LEU A 42 0.88 -3.26 7.29
CA LEU A 42 2.27 -3.62 6.97
C LEU A 42 2.71 -4.90 7.69
N VAL A 43 2.32 -5.07 8.96
CA VAL A 43 2.62 -6.31 9.69
C VAL A 43 1.89 -7.51 9.08
N GLU A 44 0.64 -7.34 8.63
CA GLU A 44 -0.09 -8.41 7.93
C GLU A 44 0.53 -8.78 6.59
N LEU A 45 0.98 -7.80 5.82
CA LEU A 45 1.69 -8.03 4.56
C LEU A 45 2.99 -8.80 4.79
N GLU A 46 3.77 -8.47 5.84
CA GLU A 46 5.01 -9.18 6.20
C GLU A 46 4.72 -10.63 6.62
N ILE A 47 3.71 -10.84 7.47
CA ILE A 47 3.28 -12.19 7.87
C ILE A 47 2.82 -12.98 6.64
N GLY A 48 2.04 -12.36 5.75
CA GLY A 48 1.59 -12.95 4.50
C GLY A 48 2.75 -13.36 3.60
N ALA A 49 3.75 -12.49 3.44
CA ALA A 49 4.97 -12.74 2.68
C ALA A 49 5.81 -13.88 3.28
N ALA A 50 5.86 -13.98 4.61
CA ALA A 50 6.50 -15.08 5.33
C ALA A 50 5.72 -16.41 5.29
N GLY A 51 4.60 -16.48 4.56
CA GLY A 51 3.79 -17.69 4.38
C GLY A 51 2.43 -17.67 5.09
N GLY A 52 2.04 -16.55 5.69
CA GLY A 52 0.68 -16.31 6.20
C GLY A 52 0.24 -17.24 7.34
N GLY A 53 1.19 -17.87 8.02
CA GLY A 53 0.91 -18.91 9.00
C GLY A 53 0.34 -20.21 8.41
N LYS A 54 0.48 -20.45 7.10
CA LYS A 54 0.08 -21.71 6.49
C LYS A 54 0.84 -22.88 7.12
N GLY A 55 0.10 -23.87 7.59
CA GLY A 55 0.67 -25.07 8.23
C GLY A 55 1.07 -24.88 9.69
N LEU A 56 0.78 -23.73 10.30
CA LEU A 56 0.94 -23.54 11.75
C LEU A 56 -0.13 -24.32 12.52
N THR A 57 0.24 -24.84 13.69
CA THR A 57 -0.74 -25.38 14.65
C THR A 57 -1.56 -24.24 15.27
N PRO A 58 -2.70 -24.54 15.90
CA PRO A 58 -3.49 -23.53 16.61
C PRO A 58 -2.68 -22.79 17.68
N GLU A 59 -1.79 -23.46 18.42
CA GLU A 59 -0.93 -22.78 19.41
C GLU A 59 0.05 -21.81 18.75
N MET A 60 0.69 -22.22 17.65
CA MET A 60 1.62 -21.36 16.92
C MET A 60 0.92 -20.14 16.30
N GLN A 61 -0.31 -20.31 15.82
CA GLN A 61 -1.11 -19.20 15.31
C GLN A 61 -1.51 -18.23 16.42
N ALA A 62 -1.83 -18.73 17.61
CA ALA A 62 -2.08 -17.90 18.79
C ALA A 62 -0.82 -17.13 19.23
N ASP A 63 0.35 -17.76 19.20
CA ASP A 63 1.61 -17.10 19.53
C ASP A 63 2.02 -16.05 18.51
N LEU A 64 1.77 -16.30 17.22
CA LEU A 64 1.97 -15.30 16.16
C LEU A 64 1.04 -14.09 16.35
N GLY A 65 -0.21 -14.32 16.79
CA GLY A 65 -1.13 -13.26 17.21
C GLY A 65 -0.60 -12.43 18.38
N LYS A 66 -0.02 -13.06 19.41
CA LYS A 66 0.61 -12.36 20.53
C LYS A 66 1.82 -11.54 20.08
N GLN A 67 2.66 -12.08 19.19
CA GLN A 67 3.80 -11.35 18.65
C GLN A 67 3.35 -10.13 17.84
N LYS A 68 2.32 -10.26 17.00
CA LYS A 68 1.70 -9.13 16.29
C LYS A 68 1.24 -8.06 17.28
N ALA A 69 0.48 -8.45 18.31
CA ALA A 69 0.00 -7.53 19.33
C ALA A 69 1.15 -6.82 20.06
N ALA A 70 2.20 -7.54 20.45
CA ALA A 70 3.37 -6.99 21.12
C ALA A 70 4.13 -5.98 20.23
N VAL A 71 4.26 -6.26 18.92
CA VAL A 71 4.86 -5.31 17.97
C VAL A 71 4.01 -4.05 17.86
N LEU A 72 2.68 -4.19 17.75
CA LEU A 72 1.76 -3.05 17.67
C LEU A 72 1.79 -2.21 18.95
N GLU A 73 1.86 -2.83 20.13
CA GLU A 73 1.96 -2.13 21.41
C GLU A 73 3.29 -1.38 21.53
N ALA A 74 4.41 -2.04 21.20
CA ALA A 74 5.74 -1.47 21.35
C ALA A 74 6.07 -0.38 20.31
N LYS A 75 5.60 -0.54 19.06
CA LYS A 75 5.95 0.34 17.93
C LYS A 75 4.82 1.28 17.54
N GLY A 76 3.57 0.97 17.88
CA GLY A 76 2.38 1.73 17.51
C GLY A 76 2.45 3.22 17.84
N PRO A 77 2.80 3.62 19.08
CA PRO A 77 2.84 5.03 19.46
C PRO A 77 3.89 5.83 18.67
N GLU A 78 5.11 5.28 18.53
CA GLU A 78 6.20 5.93 17.80
C GLU A 78 5.88 6.01 16.30
N PHE A 79 5.44 4.90 15.70
CA PHE A 79 5.06 4.84 14.30
C PHE A 79 3.93 5.81 13.98
N THR A 80 2.86 5.79 14.77
CA THR A 80 1.68 6.65 14.55
C THR A 80 2.06 8.12 14.65
N LYS A 81 2.89 8.49 15.62
CA LYS A 81 3.41 9.84 15.77
C LYS A 81 4.27 10.28 14.58
N LYS A 82 5.14 9.41 14.08
CA LYS A 82 6.01 9.72 12.94
C LYS A 82 5.21 9.80 11.63
N CYS A 83 4.38 8.80 11.37
CA CYS A 83 3.52 8.73 10.19
C CYS A 83 2.60 9.96 10.08
N SER A 84 1.91 10.34 11.16
CA SER A 84 0.99 11.49 11.15
C SER A 84 1.68 12.85 11.02
N LYS A 85 3.01 12.92 11.16
CA LYS A 85 3.79 14.16 11.03
C LYS A 85 4.58 14.25 9.74
N GLU A 86 5.14 13.12 9.30
CA GLU A 86 6.18 13.10 8.27
C GLU A 86 5.72 12.43 6.98
N MET A 87 4.68 11.59 7.01
CA MET A 87 4.22 10.90 5.81
C MET A 87 3.16 11.71 5.07
N PRO A 88 3.28 11.88 3.74
CA PRO A 88 2.20 12.43 2.93
C PRO A 88 0.96 11.52 2.99
N GLY A 89 -0.23 12.11 3.15
CA GLY A 89 -1.50 11.37 3.09
C GLY A 89 -1.64 10.44 1.87
N PRO A 90 -1.33 10.90 0.63
CA PRO A 90 -1.36 10.05 -0.56
C PRO A 90 -0.43 8.82 -0.48
N THR A 91 0.74 8.97 0.14
CA THR A 91 1.67 7.84 0.35
C THR A 91 1.06 6.82 1.30
N VAL A 92 0.43 7.26 2.40
CA VAL A 92 -0.26 6.36 3.33
C VAL A 92 -1.44 5.65 2.67
N HIS A 93 -2.23 6.35 1.86
CA HIS A 93 -3.33 5.73 1.10
C HIS A 93 -2.82 4.70 0.09
N CYS A 94 -1.74 5.00 -0.62
CA CYS A 94 -1.11 4.05 -1.53
C CYS A 94 -0.65 2.79 -0.78
N MET A 95 0.05 2.95 0.35
CA MET A 95 0.54 1.80 1.13
C MET A 95 -0.60 0.97 1.72
N LEU A 96 -1.70 1.60 2.14
CA LEU A 96 -2.90 0.88 2.61
C LEU A 96 -3.60 0.10 1.49
N ALA A 97 -3.41 0.47 0.23
CA ALA A 97 -3.97 -0.23 -0.93
C ALA A 97 -3.03 -1.32 -1.48
N ALA A 98 -1.77 -1.35 -1.02
CA ALA A 98 -0.77 -2.31 -1.49
C ALA A 98 -1.09 -3.74 -1.04
N LYS A 99 -0.83 -4.72 -1.92
CA LYS A 99 -1.09 -6.15 -1.67
C LYS A 99 0.14 -6.93 -1.26
N SER A 100 1.31 -6.29 -1.28
CA SER A 100 2.58 -6.86 -0.84
C SER A 100 3.48 -5.75 -0.28
N ILE A 101 4.50 -6.15 0.49
CA ILE A 101 5.52 -5.23 0.99
C ILE A 101 6.27 -4.54 -0.16
N ASP A 102 6.56 -5.27 -1.25
CA ASP A 102 7.18 -4.70 -2.45
C ASP A 102 6.31 -3.61 -3.11
N GLU A 103 4.99 -3.81 -3.17
CA GLU A 103 4.07 -2.79 -3.68
C GLU A 103 4.01 -1.57 -2.75
N ALA A 104 3.98 -1.80 -1.43
CA ALA A 104 3.99 -0.71 -0.45
C ALA A 104 5.27 0.13 -0.51
N GLY A 105 6.42 -0.50 -0.74
CA GLY A 105 7.71 0.19 -0.90
C GLY A 105 7.72 1.20 -2.06
N LYS A 106 6.99 0.91 -3.15
CA LYS A 106 6.92 1.76 -4.35
C LYS A 106 6.09 3.03 -4.16
N CYS A 107 5.26 3.10 -3.12
CA CYS A 107 4.38 4.25 -2.85
C CYS A 107 5.11 5.55 -2.51
N GLY A 108 6.40 5.49 -2.16
CA GLY A 108 7.25 6.64 -1.91
C GLY A 108 8.23 6.99 -3.03
N GLU A 109 8.34 6.14 -4.06
CA GLU A 109 9.33 6.27 -5.14
C GLU A 109 8.92 7.26 -6.24
N SER A 110 7.73 7.86 -6.13
CA SER A 110 7.27 8.93 -7.02
C SER A 110 7.72 10.29 -6.50
N LYS A 111 9.00 10.61 -6.69
CA LYS A 111 9.50 12.00 -6.71
C LYS A 111 10.37 12.21 -7.94
#